data_AF-X1LB94-F1
#
_entry.id   AF-X1LB94-F1
#
_cell.length_a   1.000
_cell.length_b   1.000
_cell.length_c   1.000
_cell.angle_alpha   90.00
_cell.angle_beta   90.00
_cell.angle_gamma   90.00
#
_symmetry.space_group_name_H-M   'P 1'
#
loop_
_entity.id
_entity.type
_entity.pdbx_description
1 polymer ?
#
loop_
_entity_poly.entity_id
_entity_poly.type
_entity_poly.pdbx_seq_one_letter_code
_entity_poly.pdbx_strand_id
1 'polypeptide(L)' 'MNNDSDTFFDAIFISPYKFVGGPGSSGILVFNERVYNLELSPTSAGGGTVD' A
#
# COMPACT_ATOMS: atom_id res chain seq x y z
N MET A 1 -4.02 14.28 12.73
CA MET A 1 -3.60 12.88 12.96
C MET A 1 -4.14 12.43 14.30
N ASN A 2 -4.40 11.13 14.44
CA ASN A 2 -4.65 10.55 15.75
C ASN A 2 -3.39 10.75 16.60
N ASN A 3 -3.53 11.38 17.77
CA ASN A 3 -2.41 11.79 18.63
C ASN A 3 -2.23 10.87 19.84
N ASP A 4 -2.95 9.74 19.85
CA ASP A 4 -2.90 8.77 20.93
C ASP A 4 -1.72 7.82 20.73
N SER A 5 -0.94 7.57 21.78
CA SER A 5 0.33 6.83 21.68
C SER A 5 0.16 5.37 21.24
N ASP A 6 -1.05 4.83 21.41
CA ASP A 6 -1.41 3.45 21.02
C ASP A 6 -2.00 3.35 19.60
N THR A 7 -1.92 4.41 18.81
CA THR A 7 -2.46 4.42 17.44
C THR A 7 -1.36 4.31 16.39
N PHE A 8 -1.61 3.45 15.39
CA PHE A 8 -0.69 3.17 14.29
C PHE A 8 -1.44 3.28 12.96
N PHE A 9 -0.72 3.53 11.87
CA PHE A 9 -1.28 3.46 10.53
C PHE A 9 -1.60 2.01 10.16
N ASP A 10 -2.81 1.77 9.65
CA ASP A 10 -3.20 0.45 9.14
C ASP A 10 -2.53 0.14 7.79
N ALA A 11 -2.28 1.16 6.98
CA ALA A 11 -1.64 1.04 5.69
C ALA A 11 -0.89 2.32 5.28
N ILE A 12 0.12 2.12 4.43
CA ILE A 12 0.93 3.16 3.80
C ILE A 12 1.02 2.83 2.32
N PHE A 13 0.72 3.81 1.47
CA PHE A 13 0.89 3.69 0.02
C PHE A 13 1.94 4.68 -0.49
N ILE A 14 2.88 4.18 -1.29
CA ILE A 14 3.92 4.97 -1.94
C ILE A 14 3.68 4.91 -3.45
N SER A 15 3.74 6.07 -4.10
CA SER A 15 3.64 6.22 -5.56
C SER A 15 4.99 6.62 -6.15
N PRO A 16 5.89 5.68 -6.50
CA PRO A 16 7.21 6.01 -7.02
C PRO A 16 7.17 6.85 -8.30
N TYR A 17 6.12 6.71 -9.11
CA TYR A 17 5.93 7.49 -10.34
C TYR A 17 5.82 9.00 -10.12
N LYS A 18 5.47 9.44 -8.91
CA LYS A 18 5.48 10.87 -8.54
C LYS A 18 6.88 11.39 -8.17
N PHE A 19 7.87 10.49 -8.15
CA PHE A 19 9.25 10.73 -7.73
C PHE A 19 10.22 10.08 -8.73
N VAL A 20 11.24 9.36 -8.23
CA VAL A 20 12.34 8.78 -9.03
C VAL A 20 11.87 7.70 -10.02
N GLY A 21 10.67 7.13 -9.84
CA GLY A 21 10.18 6.03 -10.65
C GLY A 21 9.73 6.40 -12.07
N GLY A 22 9.38 7.67 -12.33
CA GLY A 22 8.85 8.10 -13.63
C GLY A 22 7.50 7.46 -14.02
N PRO A 23 6.92 7.84 -15.17
CA PRO A 23 5.68 7.25 -15.70
C PRO A 23 5.79 5.72 -15.84
N GLY A 24 4.71 4.99 -15.61
CA GLY A 24 4.73 3.53 -15.69
C GLY A 24 5.28 2.80 -14.45
N SER A 25 5.74 3.51 -13.41
CA SER A 25 6.17 2.85 -12.17
C SER A 25 5.00 2.38 -11.30
N SER A 26 5.02 1.11 -10.90
CA SER A 26 4.04 0.51 -9.98
C SER A 26 4.09 1.14 -8.58
N GLY A 27 2.93 1.30 -7.97
CA GLY A 27 2.81 1.71 -6.57
C GLY A 27 3.22 0.60 -5.60
N ILE A 28 3.63 0.99 -4.39
CA ILE A 28 3.96 0.07 -3.29
C ILE A 28 2.91 0.27 -2.19
N LEU A 29 2.18 -0.78 -1.84
CA LEU A 29 1.23 -0.79 -0.73
C LEU A 29 1.79 -1.67 0.40
N VAL A 30 1.91 -1.11 1.59
CA VAL A 30 2.27 -1.82 2.83
C VAL A 30 1.11 -1.68 3.80
N PHE A 31 0.68 -2.76 4.44
CA PHE A 31 -0.39 -2.74 5.44
C PHE A 31 -0.12 -3.72 6.56
N ASN A 32 -0.75 -3.48 7.71
CA ASN A 32 -0.65 -4.35 8.87
C ASN A 32 -1.39 -5.68 8.63
N GLU A 33 -0.78 -6.81 8.94
CA GLU A 33 -1.40 -8.12 8.75
C GLU A 33 -2.76 -8.25 9.46
N ARG A 34 -2.98 -7.54 10.58
CA ARG A 34 -4.24 -7.56 11.33
C ARG A 34 -5.46 -7.14 10.50
N VAL A 35 -5.24 -6.40 9.42
CA VAL A 35 -6.31 -5.90 8.54
C VAL A 35 -6.55 -6.80 7.33
N TYR A 36 -5.85 -7.92 7.20
CA TYR A 36 -6.00 -8.85 6.08
C TYR A 36 -5.97 -10.32 6.53
N ASN A 37 -6.94 -11.11 6.06
CA ASN A 37 -6.94 -12.54 6.32
C ASN A 37 -5.98 -13.25 5.36
N LEU A 38 -4.86 -13.73 5.90
CA LEU A 38 -3.81 -14.44 5.16
C LEU A 38 -4.24 -15.81 4.61
N GLU A 39 -5.34 -16.39 5.09
CA GLU A 39 -5.91 -17.63 4.54
C GLU A 39 -6.62 -17.40 3.20
N LEU A 40 -6.95 -16.15 2.87
CA LEU A 40 -7.56 -15.80 1.59
C LEU A 40 -6.48 -15.67 0.52
N SER A 41 -6.56 -16.50 -0.51
CA SER A 41 -5.74 -16.32 -1.70
C SER A 41 -6.04 -14.97 -2.37
N PRO A 42 -5.03 -14.23 -2.84
CA PRO A 42 -5.26 -13.00 -3.57
C PRO A 42 -6.09 -13.27 -4.82
N THR A 43 -7.19 -12.53 -4.97
CA THR A 43 -8.21 -12.78 -6.02
C THR A 43 -7.88 -12.08 -7.34
N SER A 44 -7.02 -11.05 -7.30
CA SER A 44 -6.51 -10.34 -8.46
C SER A 44 -5.07 -9.89 -8.20
N ALA A 45 -4.24 -9.85 -9.25
CA ALA A 45 -2.92 -9.24 -9.15
C ALA A 45 -3.10 -7.73 -8.85
N GLY A 46 -2.52 -7.28 -7.74
CA GLY A 46 -2.45 -5.85 -7.41
C GLY A 46 -1.30 -5.17 -8.16
N GLY A 47 -1.47 -3.89 -8.45
CA GLY A 47 -0.44 -3.07 -9.13
C GLY A 47 -0.90 -2.59 -10.50
N GLY A 48 -1.51 -1.41 -10.54
CA GLY A 48 -1.69 -0.66 -11.77
C GLY A 48 -0.56 0.35 -11.93
N THR A 49 -0.08 0.53 -13.14
CA THR A 49 0.75 1.68 -13.50
C THR A 49 -0.17 2.85 -13.80
N VAL A 50 0.30 4.07 -13.55
CA VAL A 50 -0.30 5.24 -14.18
C VAL A 50 0.50 5.53 -15.43
N ASP A 51 -0.21 5.77 -16.53
CA ASP A 51 0.36 6.11 -17.83
C ASP A 51 0.39 7.63 -18.02
#